data_AF-A0A8J2NLT4-F1
#
_entry.id   AF-A0A8J2NLT4-F1
#
_cell.length_a   1.000
_cell.length_b   1.000
_cell.length_c   1.000
_cell.angle_alpha   90.00
_cell.angle_beta   90.00
_cell.angle_gamma   90.00
#
_symmetry.space_group_name_H-M   'P 1'
#
loop_
_entity.id
_entity.type
_entity.pdbx_description
1 polymer ?
#
loop_
_entity_poly.entity_id
_entity_poly.type
_entity_poly.pdbx_seq_one_letter_code
_entity_poly.pdbx_strand_id
1 'polypeptide(L)'
;EAEELYEALVQFFTLFCEYQTQNFYLAGEAYAASSIAHTAKKIDAENAKGSLKINLKGFVLGSPFLDFQYAMKNQVEFYYNLGLIDKKQSKVLQIELDKGLR
;
A
#
# COMPACT_ATOMS: atom_id res chain seq x y z
N GLU A 1 7.28 -8.52 7.16
CA GLU A 1 6.31 -8.51 6.04
C GLU A 1 6.95 -8.36 4.66
N ALA A 2 7.43 -7.18 4.26
CA ALA A 2 7.94 -6.98 2.89
C ALA A 2 9.19 -7.82 2.58
N GLU A 3 10.05 -8.06 3.58
CA GLU A 3 11.22 -8.94 3.50
C GLU A 3 10.81 -10.39 3.23
N GLU A 4 9.92 -10.93 4.06
CA GLU A 4 9.41 -12.29 3.98
C GLU A 4 8.63 -12.52 2.69
N LEU A 5 7.82 -11.53 2.25
CA LEU A 5 7.10 -11.62 0.98
C LEU A 5 8.06 -11.66 -0.21
N TYR A 6 9.13 -10.86 -0.17
CA TYR A 6 10.16 -10.93 -1.20
C TYR A 6 10.84 -12.31 -1.22
N GLU A 7 11.23 -12.84 -0.06
CA GLU A 7 11.84 -14.18 0.03
C GLU A 7 10.90 -15.27 -0.48
N ALA A 8 9.61 -15.20 -0.13
CA ALA A 8 8.60 -16.10 -0.65
C ALA A 8 8.47 -16.02 -2.18
N LEU A 9 8.54 -14.82 -2.76
CA LEU A 9 8.52 -14.63 -4.22
C LEU A 9 9.78 -15.19 -4.88
N VAL A 10 10.96 -14.98 -4.29
CA VAL A 10 12.20 -15.58 -4.80
C VAL A 10 12.11 -17.10 -4.80
N GLN A 11 11.62 -17.70 -3.71
CA GLN A 11 11.39 -19.15 -3.65
C GLN A 11 10.37 -19.61 -4.69
N PHE A 12 9.26 -18.89 -4.84
CA PHE A 12 8.22 -19.19 -5.83
C PHE A 12 8.80 -19.21 -7.24
N PHE A 13 9.51 -18.16 -7.66
CA PHE A 13 10.12 -18.08 -8.98
C PHE A 13 11.30 -19.04 -9.17
N THR A 14 11.92 -19.51 -8.10
CA THR A 14 12.93 -20.57 -8.15
C THR A 14 12.29 -21.93 -8.44
N LEU A 15 11.15 -22.22 -7.83
CA LEU A 15 10.41 -23.48 -8.01
C LEU A 15 9.65 -23.52 -9.34
N PHE A 16 9.08 -22.39 -9.77
CA PHE A 16 8.29 -22.25 -10.99
C PHE A 16 8.99 -21.31 -11.97
N CYS A 17 10.15 -21.76 -12.47
CA CYS A 17 11.02 -20.95 -13.30
C CYS A 17 10.39 -20.53 -14.64
N GLU A 18 9.37 -21.25 -15.11
CA GLU A 18 8.59 -20.92 -16.30
C GLU A 18 7.89 -19.57 -16.22
N TYR A 19 7.62 -19.05 -15.01
CA TYR A 19 6.99 -17.74 -14.83
C TYR A 19 7.98 -16.57 -14.71
N GLN A 20 9.29 -16.82 -14.60
CA GLN A 20 10.27 -15.73 -14.41
C GLN A 20 10.27 -14.70 -15.54
N THR A 21 10.00 -15.14 -16.77
CA THR A 21 9.94 -14.26 -17.95
C THR A 21 8.59 -13.59 -18.13
N GLN A 22 7.55 -14.04 -17.42
CA GLN A 22 6.20 -13.52 -17.56
C GLN A 22 6.07 -12.15 -16.90
N ASN A 23 5.13 -11.34 -17.38
CA ASN A 23 4.84 -10.06 -16.76
C ASN A 23 4.26 -10.28 -15.36
N PHE A 24 4.94 -9.77 -14.34
CA PHE A 24 4.51 -9.90 -12.95
C PHE A 24 3.98 -8.56 -12.43
N TYR A 25 2.87 -8.61 -11.70
CA TYR A 25 2.25 -7.46 -11.05
C TYR A 25 1.95 -7.78 -9.60
N LEU A 26 2.19 -6.82 -8.71
CA LEU A 26 1.77 -6.92 -7.31
C LEU A 26 0.46 -6.17 -7.10
N ALA A 27 -0.44 -6.72 -6.31
CA ALA A 27 -1.65 -6.03 -5.91
C ALA A 27 -1.89 -6.24 -4.42
N GLY A 28 -2.32 -5.19 -3.73
CA GLY A 28 -2.64 -5.26 -2.30
C GLY A 28 -3.66 -4.21 -1.93
N GLU A 29 -4.47 -4.51 -0.92
CA GLU A 29 -5.54 -3.65 -0.45
C GLU A 29 -5.34 -3.30 1.03
N ALA A 30 -5.78 -2.09 1.41
CA ALA A 30 -5.78 -1.62 2.79
C ALA A 30 -4.39 -1.76 3.44
N TYR A 31 -4.27 -2.59 4.49
CA TYR A 31 -3.02 -2.80 5.21
C TYR A 31 -1.91 -3.40 4.32
N ALA A 32 -2.29 -4.28 3.39
CA ALA A 32 -1.34 -4.92 2.48
C ALA A 32 -0.72 -3.93 1.48
N ALA A 33 -1.35 -2.77 1.23
CA ALA A 33 -0.86 -1.81 0.25
C ALA A 33 0.56 -1.30 0.58
N SER A 34 0.85 -1.08 1.87
CA SER A 34 2.18 -0.70 2.33
C SER A 34 3.21 -1.79 2.05
N SER A 35 2.88 -3.04 2.39
CA SER A 35 3.75 -4.21 2.15
C SER A 35 4.05 -4.37 0.66
N ILE A 36 3.03 -4.26 -0.21
CA ILE A 36 3.19 -4.34 -1.67
C ILE A 36 4.13 -3.26 -2.21
N ALA A 37 3.96 -2.00 -1.79
CA ALA A 37 4.83 -0.92 -2.24
C ALA A 37 6.30 -1.15 -1.83
N HIS A 38 6.52 -1.61 -0.59
CA HIS A 38 7.86 -1.94 -0.10
C HIS A 38 8.48 -3.14 -0.83
N THR A 39 7.70 -4.21 -1.06
CA THR A 39 8.17 -5.38 -1.82
C THR A 39 8.48 -5.02 -3.27
N ALA A 40 7.66 -4.19 -3.93
CA ALA A 40 7.94 -3.71 -5.28
C ALA A 40 9.28 -2.98 -5.36
N LYS A 41 9.54 -2.07 -4.41
CA LYS A 41 10.82 -1.35 -4.30
C LYS A 41 12.00 -2.31 -4.08
N LYS A 42 11.80 -3.33 -3.25
CA LYS A 42 12.84 -4.33 -2.98
C LYS A 42 13.16 -5.17 -4.21
N ILE A 43 12.14 -5.63 -4.95
CA ILE A 43 12.33 -6.36 -6.21
C ILE A 43 13.17 -5.54 -7.19
N ASP A 44 12.88 -4.25 -7.33
CA ASP A 44 13.65 -3.36 -8.22
C ASP A 44 15.13 -3.26 -7.80
N ALA A 45 15.37 -3.08 -6.49
CA ALA A 45 16.72 -3.00 -5.95
C ALA A 45 17.53 -4.31 -6.10
N GLU A 46 16.89 -5.47 -5.92
CA GLU A 46 17.54 -6.78 -6.02
C GLU A 46 17.72 -7.23 -7.48
N ASN A 47 16.81 -6.85 -8.37
CA ASN A 47 16.95 -7.07 -9.81
C ASN A 47 18.23 -6.42 -10.37
N ALA A 48 18.67 -5.30 -9.80
CA ALA A 48 19.91 -4.63 -10.16
C ALA A 48 21.18 -5.41 -9.75
N LYS A 49 21.08 -6.30 -8.75
CA LYS A 49 22.20 -7.09 -8.21
C LYS A 49 22.39 -8.45 -8.93
N GLY A 50 21.40 -8.90 -9.68
CA GLY A 50 21.56 -9.97 -10.68
C GLY A 50 21.46 -11.42 -10.18
N SER A 51 20.98 -11.68 -8.97
CA SER A 51 20.81 -13.04 -8.43
C SER A 51 19.66 -13.80 -9.10
N LEU A 52 18.43 -13.30 -8.98
CA LEU A 52 17.22 -13.81 -9.62
C LEU A 52 16.37 -12.59 -10.01
N LYS A 53 15.97 -12.51 -11.29
CA LYS A 53 15.21 -11.36 -11.79
C LYS A 53 13.73 -11.66 -11.85
N ILE A 54 12.95 -10.89 -11.09
CA ILE A 54 11.48 -10.92 -11.17
C ILE A 54 11.05 -9.83 -12.15
N ASN A 55 10.35 -10.20 -13.22
CA ASN A 55 9.89 -9.28 -14.28
C ASN A 55 8.67 -8.44 -13.84
N LEU A 56 8.87 -7.63 -12.79
CA LEU A 56 7.87 -6.72 -12.23
C LEU A 56 7.57 -5.58 -13.21
N LYS A 57 6.31 -5.47 -13.63
CA LYS A 57 5.84 -4.41 -14.55
C LYS A 57 5.11 -3.28 -13.83
N GLY A 58 4.61 -3.53 -12.64
CA GLY A 58 3.93 -2.52 -11.84
C GLY A 58 3.27 -3.13 -10.61
N PHE A 59 2.65 -2.25 -9.83
CA PHE A 59 1.87 -2.65 -8.67
C PHE A 59 0.58 -1.83 -8.56
N VAL A 60 -0.42 -2.40 -7.91
CA VAL A 60 -1.74 -1.80 -7.70
C VAL A 60 -2.02 -1.76 -6.21
N LEU A 61 -2.39 -0.58 -5.72
CA LEU A 61 -2.74 -0.36 -4.32
C LEU A 61 -4.24 -0.02 -4.22
N GLY A 62 -5.02 -0.91 -3.61
CA GLY A 62 -6.42 -0.67 -3.28
C GLY A 62 -6.55 0.01 -1.93
N SER A 63 -7.28 1.13 -1.87
CA SER A 63 -7.55 1.86 -0.62
C SER A 63 -6.32 2.06 0.30
N PRO A 64 -5.16 2.51 -0.22
CA PRO A 64 -3.95 2.60 0.58
C PRO A 64 -4.07 3.69 1.64
N PHE A 65 -3.64 3.38 2.87
CA PHE A 65 -3.53 4.37 3.93
C PHE A 65 -2.14 5.02 3.89
N LEU A 66 -1.98 6.05 3.05
CA LEU A 66 -0.68 6.67 2.75
C LEU A 66 -0.32 7.82 3.68
N ASP A 67 -1.29 8.70 3.96
CA ASP A 67 -1.11 9.88 4.79
C ASP A 67 -2.27 9.95 5.78
N PHE A 68 -1.95 9.84 7.06
CA PHE A 68 -2.94 9.85 8.12
C PHE A 68 -3.74 11.15 8.15
N GLN A 69 -3.08 12.29 7.97
CA GLN A 69 -3.73 13.60 8.07
C GLN A 69 -4.72 13.79 6.92
N TYR A 70 -4.27 13.53 5.70
CA TYR A 70 -5.07 13.65 4.50
C TYR A 70 -6.24 12.65 4.54
N ALA A 71 -5.98 11.39 4.91
CA ALA A 71 -7.00 10.36 4.98
C ALA A 71 -8.09 10.70 6.02
N MET A 72 -7.70 11.17 7.22
CA MET A 72 -8.66 11.49 8.27
C MET A 72 -9.48 12.73 7.95
N LYS A 73 -8.86 13.79 7.41
CA LYS A 73 -9.59 15.00 6.99
C LYS A 73 -10.65 14.67 5.92
N ASN A 74 -10.27 13.90 4.90
CA ASN A 74 -11.19 13.46 3.86
C ASN A 74 -12.30 12.56 4.40
N GLN A 75 -12.03 11.70 5.39
CA GLN A 75 -13.06 10.88 6.02
C GLN A 75 -14.10 11.73 6.74
N VAL A 76 -13.70 12.76 7.50
CA VAL A 76 -14.64 13.64 8.20
C VAL A 76 -15.55 14.38 7.20
N GLU A 77 -14.97 14.89 6.12
CA GLU A 77 -15.74 15.54 5.06
C GLU A 77 -16.68 14.57 4.35
N PHE A 78 -16.19 13.36 4.05
CA PHE A 78 -16.97 12.29 3.42
C PHE A 78 -18.18 11.90 4.27
N TYR A 79 -17.99 11.69 5.58
CA TYR A 79 -19.09 11.36 6.49
C TYR A 79 -20.12 12.48 6.60
N TYR A 80 -19.68 13.74 6.59
CA TYR A 80 -20.59 14.88 6.60
C TYR A 80 -21.42 14.97 5.31
N ASN A 81 -20.77 14.79 4.15
CA ASN A 81 -21.43 14.86 2.85
C ASN A 81 -22.44 13.72 2.62
N LEU A 82 -22.21 12.56 3.24
CA LEU A 82 -23.18 11.45 3.26
C LEU A 82 -24.30 11.63 4.30
N GLY A 83 -24.27 12.68 5.12
CA GLY A 83 -25.24 12.89 6.20
C GLY A 83 -25.10 11.91 7.37
N LEU A 84 -23.96 11.20 7.47
CA LEU A 84 -23.66 10.28 8.57
C LEU A 84 -23.30 11.02 9.87
N ILE A 85 -22.81 12.25 9.74
CA ILE A 85 -22.54 13.16 10.85
C ILE A 85 -23.11 14.55 10.58
N ASP A 86 -23.49 15.24 11.65
CA ASP A 86 -23.95 16.63 11.58
C ASP A 86 -22.78 17.64 11.60
N LYS A 87 -23.10 18.92 11.38
CA LYS A 87 -22.13 20.01 11.36
C LYS A 87 -21.38 20.19 12.68
N LYS A 88 -21.99 19.85 13.82
CA LYS A 88 -21.36 19.95 15.14
C LYS A 88 -20.33 18.82 15.30
N GLN A 89 -20.70 17.59 14.96
CA GLN A 89 -19.83 16.43 14.97
C GLN A 89 -18.64 16.59 14.03
N SER A 90 -18.87 17.06 12.79
CA SER A 90 -17.80 17.36 11.82
C SER A 90 -16.79 18.38 12.39
N LYS A 91 -17.26 19.48 13.00
CA LYS A 91 -16.39 20.47 13.65
C LYS A 91 -15.57 19.89 14.81
N VAL A 92 -16.17 19.05 15.65
CA VAL A 92 -15.47 18.43 16.78
C VAL A 92 -14.37 17.51 16.27
N LEU A 93 -14.67 16.65 15.29
CA LEU A 93 -13.69 15.74 14.70
C LEU A 93 -12.54 16.52 14.05
N GLN A 94 -12.83 17.62 13.34
CA GLN A 94 -11.79 18.46 12.74
C GLN A 94 -10.84 19.06 13.79
N ILE A 95 -11.38 19.54 14.91
CA ILE A 95 -10.59 20.10 16.02
C ILE A 95 -9.72 19.02 16.67
N GLU A 96 -10.27 17.83 16.91
CA GLU A 96 -9.51 16.73 17.52
C GLU A 96 -8.39 16.23 16.59
N LEU A 97 -8.67 16.14 15.29
CA LEU A 97 -7.64 15.85 14.30
C LEU A 97 -6.54 16.92 14.34
N ASP A 98 -6.87 18.20 14.31
CA ASP A 98 -5.86 19.27 14.34
C ASP A 98 -5.05 19.32 15.66
N LYS A 99 -5.61 18.84 16.78
CA LYS A 99 -4.89 18.68 18.06
C LYS A 99 -3.93 17.50 18.07
N GLY A 100 -4.33 16.35 17.53
CA GLY A 100 -3.51 15.14 17.46
C GLY A 100 -2.32 15.24 16.49
N LEU A 101 -2.24 16.34 15.74
CA LEU A 101 -1.15 16.65 14.81
C LEU A 101 -0.08 17.59 15.41
N ARG A 102 -0.22 17.99 16.69
CA ARG A 102 0.79 18.76 17.44
C ARG A 102 1.69 17.88 18.28
#